data_AF-A0A964Z1M7-F1
#
_entry.id   AF-A0A964Z1M7-F1
#
_cell.length_a   1.000
_cell.length_b   1.000
_cell.length_c   1.000
_cell.angle_alpha   90.00
_cell.angle_beta   90.00
_cell.angle_gamma   90.00
#
_symmetry.space_group_name_H-M   'P 1'
#
loop_
_entity.id
_entity.type
_entity.pdbx_description
1 polymer ?
#
loop_
_entity_poly.entity_id
_entity_poly.type
_entity_poly.pdbx_seq_one_letter_code
_entity_poly.pdbx_strand_id
1 'polypeptide(L)'
;MILLPTYPRCGSHFLAEYFLQTTGVVLNKTHHPISNNYDYRISIIRDPRDSIISRLAMQIHFEESKTMEEYLEICKKEYIVFYKYIIEKVDIVFEYSQLEDIELVVNHICKITGIKRNDKEFVDSIVDRPETGFLKTSTISDKYEYCKKYMEGKDLTELYEIYEEAKRLVPNLKDTVNFQSESKKSGDEFEEKVLIDLIDRGFNPIERNYHFKDAGVEVDFRAHNTERFEYVEAKGGKEGDAKRPGAQRTDNVKKAIANGALIKTYNYVVYFSARPEPGSYSDKMINLALKHKIIDEVRYI
;
A
#
# COMPACT_ATOMS: atom_id res chain seq x y z
N MET A 1 -18.46 6.22 9.62
CA MET A 1 -18.90 6.79 8.35
C MET A 1 -17.82 7.72 7.82
N ILE A 2 -17.36 7.48 6.59
CA ILE A 2 -16.29 8.27 5.97
C ILE A 2 -16.87 9.16 4.88
N LEU A 3 -16.49 10.43 4.87
CA LEU A 3 -16.79 11.38 3.80
C LEU A 3 -15.58 11.53 2.88
N LEU A 4 -15.82 11.55 1.57
CA LEU A 4 -14.87 11.89 0.52
C LEU A 4 -15.28 13.23 -0.12
N PRO A 5 -15.03 14.38 0.54
CA PRO A 5 -15.21 15.68 -0.09
C PRO A 5 -14.07 15.90 -1.09
N THR A 6 -14.38 16.15 -2.37
CA THR A 6 -13.36 16.54 -3.34
C THR A 6 -13.83 17.69 -4.21
N TYR A 7 -12.90 18.55 -4.62
CA TYR A 7 -13.17 19.42 -5.77
C TYR A 7 -13.49 18.53 -7.00
N PRO A 8 -14.40 18.95 -7.90
CA PRO A 8 -14.73 18.15 -9.07
C PRO A 8 -13.48 17.76 -9.88
N ARG A 9 -13.49 16.54 -10.43
CA ARG A 9 -12.43 16.03 -11.33
C ARG A 9 -11.07 15.76 -10.67
N CYS A 10 -11.05 15.51 -9.36
CA CYS A 10 -9.85 15.10 -8.61
C CYS A 10 -9.75 13.59 -8.36
N GLY A 11 -10.38 12.73 -9.17
CA GLY A 11 -10.23 11.26 -9.03
C GLY A 11 -11.08 10.57 -7.94
N SER A 12 -12.09 11.26 -7.39
CA SER A 12 -12.94 10.72 -6.31
C SER A 12 -13.68 9.43 -6.67
N HIS A 13 -14.05 9.23 -7.94
CA HIS A 13 -14.69 8.00 -8.40
C HIS A 13 -13.74 6.80 -8.31
N PHE A 14 -12.49 6.98 -8.74
CA PHE A 14 -11.49 5.93 -8.74
C PHE A 14 -11.18 5.47 -7.31
N LEU A 15 -10.89 6.41 -6.40
CA LEU A 15 -10.65 6.07 -4.99
C LEU A 15 -11.87 5.41 -4.34
N ALA A 16 -13.07 5.94 -4.54
CA ALA A 16 -14.28 5.40 -3.92
C ALA A 16 -14.60 3.96 -4.38
N GLU A 17 -14.43 3.68 -5.68
CA GLU A 17 -14.67 2.35 -6.22
C GLU A 17 -13.62 1.34 -5.75
N TYR A 18 -12.34 1.70 -5.86
CA TYR A 18 -11.27 0.84 -5.40
C TYR A 18 -11.41 0.52 -3.91
N PHE A 19 -11.69 1.54 -3.08
CA PHE A 19 -11.90 1.37 -1.65
C PHE A 19 -13.10 0.47 -1.35
N LEU A 20 -14.23 0.65 -2.06
CA LEU A 20 -15.41 -0.20 -1.90
C LEU A 20 -15.11 -1.66 -2.23
N GLN A 21 -14.45 -1.94 -3.36
CA GLN A 21 -14.15 -3.32 -3.76
C GLN A 21 -13.20 -4.02 -2.80
N THR A 22 -12.19 -3.30 -2.31
CA THR A 22 -11.14 -3.86 -1.44
C THR A 22 -11.48 -3.85 0.04
N THR A 23 -12.47 -3.09 0.50
CA THR A 23 -12.83 -3.03 1.94
C THR A 23 -14.29 -3.39 2.22
N GLY A 24 -15.17 -3.32 1.21
CA GLY A 24 -16.62 -3.41 1.38
C GLY A 24 -17.26 -2.16 1.97
N VAL A 25 -16.49 -1.09 2.22
CA VAL A 25 -16.98 0.15 2.84
C VAL A 25 -17.23 1.21 1.78
N VAL A 26 -18.40 1.86 1.85
CA VAL A 26 -18.79 2.95 0.95
C VAL A 26 -18.23 4.28 1.47
N LEU A 27 -17.54 5.03 0.60
CA LEU A 27 -17.16 6.43 0.85
C LEU A 27 -18.29 7.37 0.41
N ASN A 28 -18.79 8.22 1.31
CA ASN A 28 -19.82 9.20 0.97
C ASN A 28 -19.20 10.39 0.24
N LYS A 29 -19.48 10.53 -1.06
CA LYS A 29 -18.88 11.58 -1.89
C LYS A 29 -19.65 12.89 -1.83
N THR A 30 -18.94 14.01 -1.90
CA THR A 30 -19.53 15.35 -2.10
C THR A 30 -18.56 16.25 -2.87
N HIS A 31 -19.12 17.20 -3.63
CA HIS A 31 -18.39 18.30 -4.26
C HIS A 31 -18.63 19.66 -3.59
N HIS A 32 -19.35 19.66 -2.46
CA HIS A 32 -19.65 20.84 -1.68
C HIS A 32 -19.06 20.72 -0.28
N PRO A 33 -18.60 21.83 0.33
CA PRO A 33 -18.28 21.88 1.75
C PRO A 33 -19.48 21.45 2.60
N ILE A 34 -19.29 20.51 3.53
CA ILE A 34 -20.35 20.02 4.43
C ILE A 34 -19.90 20.15 5.88
N SER A 35 -20.81 20.61 6.75
CA SER A 35 -20.59 20.81 8.19
C SER A 35 -20.93 19.60 9.07
N ASN A 36 -21.59 18.58 8.53
CA ASN A 36 -22.00 17.38 9.27
C ASN A 36 -20.81 16.65 9.93
N ASN A 37 -21.10 15.95 11.04
CA ASN A 37 -20.14 15.10 11.72
C ASN A 37 -19.96 13.78 10.96
N TYR A 38 -18.74 13.54 10.51
CA TYR A 38 -18.26 12.27 9.98
C TYR A 38 -17.08 11.82 10.84
N ASP A 39 -16.86 10.51 10.94
CA ASP A 39 -15.74 9.98 11.73
C ASP A 39 -14.40 10.34 11.10
N TYR A 40 -14.36 10.36 9.76
CA TYR A 40 -13.21 10.79 8.97
C TYR A 40 -13.67 11.50 7.70
N ARG A 41 -12.94 12.54 7.33
CA ARG A 41 -13.04 13.27 6.07
C ARG A 41 -11.73 13.09 5.31
N ILE A 42 -11.82 12.56 4.11
CA ILE A 42 -10.67 12.21 3.26
C ILE A 42 -10.80 12.99 1.97
N SER A 43 -9.84 13.82 1.61
CA SER A 43 -9.89 14.59 0.36
C SER A 43 -8.75 14.22 -0.57
N ILE A 44 -8.96 14.53 -1.85
CA ILE A 44 -7.95 14.46 -2.89
C ILE A 44 -7.77 15.86 -3.44
N ILE A 45 -6.56 16.39 -3.34
CA ILE A 45 -6.15 17.63 -4.00
C ILE A 45 -5.49 17.31 -5.34
N ARG A 46 -5.65 18.21 -6.30
CA ARG A 46 -5.06 18.11 -7.63
C ARG A 46 -4.58 19.49 -8.06
N ASP A 47 -3.57 19.52 -8.92
CA ASP A 47 -3.07 20.75 -9.52
C ASP A 47 -4.23 21.66 -10.00
N PRO A 48 -4.21 22.97 -9.68
CA PRO A 48 -5.31 23.86 -10.02
C PRO A 48 -5.59 23.93 -11.52
N ARG A 49 -4.55 24.00 -12.34
CA ARG A 49 -4.66 24.11 -13.80
C ARG A 49 -5.31 22.87 -14.37
N ASP A 50 -4.84 21.69 -13.98
CA ASP A 50 -5.40 20.41 -14.44
C ASP A 50 -6.87 20.24 -14.02
N SER A 51 -7.18 20.58 -12.77
CA SER A 51 -8.54 20.48 -12.22
C SER A 51 -9.51 21.42 -12.93
N ILE A 52 -9.08 22.66 -13.18
CA ILE A 52 -9.88 23.66 -13.90
C ILE A 52 -10.07 23.26 -15.36
N ILE A 53 -9.01 22.87 -16.07
CA ILE A 53 -9.13 22.44 -17.48
C ILE A 53 -10.11 21.27 -17.58
N SER A 54 -9.98 20.26 -16.70
CA SER A 54 -10.87 19.10 -16.70
C SER A 54 -12.33 19.50 -16.44
N ARG A 55 -12.55 20.44 -15.53
CA ARG A 55 -13.89 20.93 -15.20
C ARG A 55 -14.49 21.80 -16.31
N LEU A 56 -13.72 22.72 -16.88
CA LEU A 56 -14.14 23.56 -18.00
C LEU A 56 -14.54 22.70 -19.21
N ALA A 57 -13.72 21.70 -19.55
CA ALA A 57 -14.02 20.79 -20.65
C ALA A 57 -15.36 20.07 -20.48
N MET A 58 -15.71 19.71 -19.23
CA MET A 58 -17.02 19.13 -18.92
C MET A 58 -18.14 20.17 -19.02
N GLN A 59 -17.96 21.37 -18.44
CA GLN A 59 -19.00 22.40 -18.48
C GLN A 59 -19.34 22.83 -19.90
N ILE A 60 -18.35 23.01 -20.78
CA ILE A 60 -18.56 23.33 -22.20
C ILE A 60 -19.26 22.19 -22.94
N HIS A 61 -19.00 20.94 -22.54
CA HIS A 61 -19.60 19.78 -23.19
C HIS A 61 -21.10 19.65 -22.86
N PHE A 62 -21.54 20.12 -21.69
CA PHE A 62 -22.92 19.94 -21.21
C PHE A 62 -23.76 21.23 -21.11
N GLU A 63 -23.13 22.40 -21.03
CA GLU A 63 -23.82 23.68 -20.78
C GLU A 63 -23.31 24.77 -21.73
N GLU A 64 -24.11 25.10 -22.76
CA GLU A 64 -23.78 26.16 -23.74
C GLU A 64 -24.13 27.59 -23.28
N SER A 65 -24.62 27.76 -22.06
CA SER A 65 -25.26 29.02 -21.62
C SER A 65 -24.32 30.14 -21.17
N LYS A 66 -23.04 29.83 -20.90
CA LYS A 66 -22.05 30.80 -20.39
C LYS A 66 -20.79 30.81 -21.25
N THR A 67 -20.08 31.93 -21.20
CA THR A 67 -18.77 32.09 -21.83
C THR A 67 -17.67 31.34 -21.05
N MET A 68 -16.55 31.08 -21.72
CA MET A 68 -15.37 30.46 -21.09
C MET A 68 -14.84 31.25 -19.88
N GLU A 69 -14.85 32.58 -19.97
CA GLU A 69 -14.35 33.42 -18.88
C GLU A 69 -15.29 33.36 -17.68
N GLU A 70 -16.61 33.34 -17.88
CA GLU A 70 -17.57 33.18 -16.79
C GLU A 70 -17.41 31.83 -16.09
N TYR A 71 -17.22 30.73 -16.85
CA TYR A 71 -16.95 29.43 -16.25
C TYR A 71 -15.62 29.39 -15.51
N LEU A 72 -14.58 30.03 -16.04
CA LEU A 72 -13.27 30.11 -15.38
C LEU A 72 -13.40 30.80 -14.02
N GLU A 73 -14.08 31.94 -13.96
CA GLU A 73 -14.25 32.69 -12.72
C GLU A 73 -15.09 31.92 -11.68
N ILE A 74 -16.09 31.17 -12.12
CA ILE A 74 -16.83 30.24 -11.24
C ILE A 74 -15.90 29.14 -10.71
N CYS A 75 -15.12 28.50 -11.59
CA CYS A 75 -14.20 27.44 -11.21
C CYS A 75 -13.16 27.94 -10.18
N LYS A 76 -12.59 29.13 -10.39
CA LYS A 76 -11.62 29.74 -9.47
C LYS A 76 -12.22 29.97 -8.08
N LYS A 77 -13.38 30.62 -8.02
CA LYS A 77 -14.07 30.92 -6.74
C LYS A 77 -14.39 29.65 -5.97
N GLU A 78 -14.94 28.65 -6.66
CA GLU A 78 -15.27 27.38 -6.03
C GLU A 78 -14.03 26.60 -5.59
N TYR A 79 -12.95 26.64 -6.38
CA TYR A 79 -11.68 26.01 -6.01
C TYR A 79 -11.16 26.59 -4.71
N ILE A 80 -11.10 27.93 -4.58
CA ILE A 80 -10.66 28.62 -3.37
C ILE A 80 -11.53 28.23 -2.17
N VAL A 81 -12.86 28.33 -2.29
CA VAL A 81 -13.79 27.97 -1.21
C VAL A 81 -13.60 26.51 -0.77
N PHE A 82 -13.44 25.61 -1.73
CA PHE A 82 -13.28 24.19 -1.45
C PHE A 82 -11.93 23.88 -0.79
N TYR A 83 -10.85 24.49 -1.24
CA TYR A 83 -9.53 24.25 -0.67
C TYR A 83 -9.38 24.85 0.73
N LYS A 84 -10.03 25.99 1.02
CA LYS A 84 -10.13 26.49 2.40
C LYS A 84 -10.83 25.48 3.30
N TYR A 85 -11.92 24.88 2.81
CA TYR A 85 -12.60 23.80 3.54
C TYR A 85 -11.69 22.57 3.75
N ILE A 86 -10.91 22.17 2.75
CA ILE A 86 -9.95 21.06 2.90
C ILE A 86 -8.97 21.38 4.03
N ILE A 87 -8.35 22.55 4.00
CA ILE A 87 -7.33 22.96 4.97
C ILE A 87 -7.88 22.97 6.39
N GLU A 88 -9.12 23.44 6.57
CA GLU A 88 -9.71 23.62 7.90
C GLU A 88 -10.39 22.37 8.48
N LYS A 89 -10.90 21.47 7.64
CA LYS A 89 -11.88 20.45 8.06
C LYS A 89 -11.51 19.02 7.68
N VAL A 90 -10.59 18.80 6.75
CA VAL A 90 -10.29 17.45 6.26
C VAL A 90 -9.21 16.80 7.12
N ASP A 91 -9.43 15.54 7.49
CA ASP A 91 -8.55 14.79 8.39
C ASP A 91 -7.37 14.14 7.64
N ILE A 92 -7.60 13.72 6.39
CA ILE A 92 -6.61 13.04 5.54
C ILE A 92 -6.67 13.64 4.13
N VAL A 93 -5.52 14.09 3.62
CA VAL A 93 -5.43 14.70 2.28
C VAL A 93 -4.46 13.89 1.43
N PHE A 94 -4.83 13.54 0.20
CA PHE A 94 -3.93 12.92 -0.78
C PHE A 94 -3.75 13.82 -1.99
N GLU A 95 -2.57 13.79 -2.62
CA GLU A 95 -2.38 14.39 -3.94
C GLU A 95 -2.86 13.42 -5.02
N TYR A 96 -3.47 13.92 -6.10
CA TYR A 96 -3.98 13.11 -7.20
C TYR A 96 -2.93 12.17 -7.80
N SER A 97 -1.67 12.60 -7.87
CA SER A 97 -0.52 11.80 -8.30
C SER A 97 -0.29 10.56 -7.43
N GLN A 98 -0.64 10.60 -6.14
CA GLN A 98 -0.51 9.44 -5.24
C GLN A 98 -1.50 8.32 -5.58
N LEU A 99 -2.56 8.60 -6.33
CA LEU A 99 -3.49 7.58 -6.80
C LEU A 99 -2.86 6.65 -7.85
N GLU A 100 -1.70 6.99 -8.42
CA GLU A 100 -0.90 6.06 -9.24
C GLU A 100 -0.52 4.81 -8.45
N ASP A 101 -0.31 4.95 -7.14
CA ASP A 101 -0.14 3.84 -6.19
C ASP A 101 -1.35 3.78 -5.24
N ILE A 102 -2.50 3.45 -5.83
CA ILE A 102 -3.78 3.40 -5.12
C ILE A 102 -3.77 2.41 -3.94
N GLU A 103 -2.93 1.37 -4.00
CA GLU A 103 -2.77 0.41 -2.91
C GLU A 103 -2.20 1.08 -1.66
N LEU A 104 -1.15 1.88 -1.81
CA LEU A 104 -0.57 2.64 -0.69
C LEU A 104 -1.57 3.62 -0.09
N VAL A 105 -2.34 4.32 -0.93
CA VAL A 105 -3.39 5.24 -0.48
C VAL A 105 -4.43 4.50 0.35
N VAL A 106 -4.98 3.40 -0.16
CA VAL A 106 -6.01 2.61 0.53
C VAL A 106 -5.49 1.98 1.81
N ASN A 107 -4.25 1.46 1.79
CA ASN A 107 -3.60 0.92 2.99
C ASN A 107 -3.41 2.00 4.06
N HIS A 108 -3.05 3.22 3.67
CA HIS A 108 -2.92 4.36 4.58
C HIS A 108 -4.27 4.73 5.21
N ILE A 109 -5.34 4.80 4.40
CA ILE A 109 -6.70 5.02 4.90
C ILE A 109 -7.10 3.93 5.90
N CYS A 110 -6.90 2.65 5.55
CA CYS A 110 -7.22 1.52 6.42
C CYS A 110 -6.45 1.57 7.74
N LYS A 111 -5.16 1.96 7.69
CA LYS A 111 -4.32 2.12 8.88
C LYS A 111 -4.86 3.18 9.84
N ILE A 112 -5.27 4.34 9.33
CA ILE A 112 -5.79 5.44 10.17
C ILE A 112 -7.20 5.14 10.69
N THR A 113 -8.04 4.53 9.86
CA THR A 113 -9.46 4.29 10.16
C THR A 113 -9.73 2.99 10.90
N GLY A 114 -8.75 2.06 10.93
CA GLY A 114 -8.90 0.71 11.47
C GLY A 114 -9.74 -0.23 10.59
N ILE A 115 -10.10 0.18 9.38
CA ILE A 115 -10.85 -0.64 8.42
C ILE A 115 -9.99 -1.81 7.95
N LYS A 116 -10.57 -3.01 7.92
CA LYS A 116 -9.92 -4.20 7.38
C LYS A 116 -10.08 -4.28 5.87
N ARG A 117 -8.98 -4.54 5.17
CA ARG A 117 -8.98 -4.84 3.73
C ARG A 117 -9.38 -6.31 3.54
N ASN A 118 -10.24 -6.54 2.56
CA ASN A 118 -10.51 -7.84 1.98
C ASN A 118 -9.53 -7.98 0.81
N ASP A 119 -8.69 -9.02 0.79
CA ASP A 119 -7.65 -9.24 -0.24
C ASP A 119 -8.23 -9.63 -1.62
N LYS A 120 -9.34 -8.99 -2.02
CA LYS A 120 -9.94 -9.16 -3.34
C LYS A 120 -9.16 -8.36 -4.36
N GLU A 121 -8.96 -8.97 -5.52
CA GLU A 121 -8.45 -8.26 -6.69
C GLU A 121 -9.43 -7.15 -7.10
N PHE A 122 -8.88 -5.97 -7.41
CA PHE A 122 -9.64 -4.86 -7.96
C PHE A 122 -10.00 -5.15 -9.41
N VAL A 123 -11.27 -4.97 -9.76
CA VAL A 123 -11.77 -5.06 -11.13
C VAL A 123 -12.24 -3.66 -11.52
N ASP A 124 -11.56 -3.01 -12.46
CA ASP A 124 -11.98 -1.68 -12.95
C ASP A 124 -13.35 -1.81 -13.63
N SER A 125 -14.39 -1.30 -12.97
CA SER A 125 -15.75 -1.29 -13.50
C SER A 125 -16.20 0.12 -13.91
N ILE A 126 -15.29 1.11 -13.88
CA ILE A 126 -15.56 2.47 -14.34
C ILE A 126 -15.52 2.46 -15.86
N VAL A 127 -16.69 2.55 -16.47
CA VAL A 127 -16.86 2.70 -17.92
C VAL A 127 -17.38 4.11 -18.22
N ASP A 128 -16.88 4.73 -19.29
CA ASP A 128 -17.48 5.93 -19.85
C ASP A 128 -18.95 5.66 -20.18
N ARG A 129 -19.84 6.58 -19.80
CA ARG A 129 -21.26 6.54 -20.18
C ARG A 129 -21.63 7.87 -20.85
N PRO A 130 -21.22 8.04 -22.12
CA PRO A 130 -21.48 9.27 -22.86
C PRO A 130 -22.97 9.65 -22.85
N GLU A 131 -23.85 8.64 -22.93
CA GLU A 131 -25.31 8.79 -22.94
C GLU A 131 -25.90 9.35 -21.64
N THR A 132 -25.20 9.24 -20.51
CA THR A 132 -25.62 9.85 -19.22
C THR A 132 -24.83 11.12 -18.90
N GLY A 133 -24.02 11.61 -19.84
CA GLY A 133 -23.11 12.74 -19.63
C GLY A 133 -21.96 12.45 -18.66
N PHE A 134 -21.61 11.18 -18.45
CA PHE A 134 -20.51 10.79 -17.58
C PHE A 134 -19.29 10.39 -18.43
N LEU A 135 -18.26 11.25 -18.42
CA LEU A 135 -16.95 10.94 -18.98
C LEU A 135 -15.95 10.65 -17.84
N LYS A 136 -15.44 9.41 -17.80
CA LYS A 136 -14.32 8.91 -16.98
C LYS A 136 -13.13 9.84 -17.11
N THR A 137 -12.79 10.24 -18.33
CA THR A 137 -11.67 11.17 -18.57
C THR A 137 -12.05 12.28 -19.53
N SER A 138 -11.85 13.53 -19.12
CA SER A 138 -12.13 14.71 -19.94
C SER A 138 -11.17 14.84 -21.12
N THR A 139 -10.02 14.16 -21.08
CA THR A 139 -8.99 14.18 -22.13
C THR A 139 -9.43 13.56 -23.45
N ILE A 140 -10.55 12.83 -23.46
CA ILE A 140 -11.13 12.21 -24.66
C ILE A 140 -12.01 13.22 -25.42
N SER A 141 -12.40 14.33 -24.77
CA SER A 141 -13.18 15.38 -25.41
C SER A 141 -12.28 16.28 -26.24
N ASP A 142 -12.63 16.53 -27.51
CA ASP A 142 -11.98 17.52 -28.37
C ASP A 142 -11.96 18.93 -27.73
N LYS A 143 -12.85 19.18 -26.75
CA LYS A 143 -12.90 20.42 -25.97
C LYS A 143 -11.76 20.56 -24.96
N TYR A 144 -11.08 19.46 -24.59
CA TYR A 144 -10.01 19.50 -23.60
C TYR A 144 -8.80 20.27 -24.09
N GLU A 145 -8.33 20.00 -25.31
CA GLU A 145 -7.22 20.74 -25.93
C GLU A 145 -7.58 22.22 -26.16
N TYR A 146 -8.83 22.50 -26.51
CA TYR A 146 -9.34 23.87 -26.58
C TYR A 146 -9.25 24.58 -25.22
N CYS A 147 -9.68 23.94 -24.13
CA CYS A 147 -9.57 24.49 -22.77
C CYS A 147 -8.11 24.67 -22.34
N LYS A 148 -7.26 23.71 -22.66
CA LYS A 148 -5.83 23.76 -22.34
C LYS A 148 -5.17 24.98 -22.98
N LYS A 149 -5.42 25.20 -24.27
CA LYS A 149 -4.97 26.39 -25.00
C LYS A 149 -5.55 27.68 -24.42
N TYR A 150 -6.84 27.70 -24.06
CA TYR A 150 -7.48 28.85 -23.42
C TYR A 150 -6.82 29.24 -22.08
N MET A 151 -6.35 28.24 -21.34
CA MET A 151 -5.69 28.42 -20.03
C MET A 151 -4.22 28.84 -20.13
N GLU A 152 -3.64 28.90 -21.33
CA GLU A 152 -2.30 29.45 -21.53
C GLU A 152 -2.29 30.95 -21.18
N GLY A 153 -1.34 31.37 -20.33
CA GLY A 153 -1.22 32.76 -19.89
C GLY A 153 -2.29 33.25 -18.89
N LYS A 154 -3.23 32.40 -18.45
CA LYS A 154 -4.18 32.76 -17.39
C LYS A 154 -3.48 32.78 -16.03
N ASP A 155 -3.76 33.81 -15.25
CA ASP A 155 -3.27 33.93 -13.87
C ASP A 155 -4.05 32.99 -12.93
N LEU A 156 -3.30 32.15 -12.23
CA LEU A 156 -3.77 31.17 -11.25
C LEU A 156 -3.00 31.29 -9.92
N THR A 157 -2.30 32.41 -9.69
CA THR A 157 -1.39 32.58 -8.55
C THR A 157 -2.07 32.27 -7.21
N GLU A 158 -3.22 32.89 -6.94
CA GLU A 158 -4.00 32.66 -5.70
C GLU A 158 -4.40 31.19 -5.52
N LEU A 159 -4.68 30.48 -6.61
CA LEU A 159 -5.06 29.07 -6.56
C LEU A 159 -3.87 28.16 -6.27
N TYR A 160 -2.68 28.53 -6.77
CA TYR A 160 -1.44 27.82 -6.45
C TYR A 160 -1.02 28.08 -5.00
N GLU A 161 -1.20 29.29 -4.47
CA GLU A 161 -0.92 29.60 -3.07
C GLU A 161 -1.72 28.71 -2.11
N ILE A 162 -3.04 28.62 -2.32
CA ILE A 162 -3.90 27.76 -1.49
C ILE A 162 -3.68 26.26 -1.75
N TYR A 163 -3.31 25.88 -2.98
CA TYR A 163 -2.92 24.50 -3.30
C TYR A 163 -1.68 24.07 -2.51
N GLU A 164 -0.64 24.90 -2.49
CA GLU A 164 0.59 24.62 -1.74
C GLU A 164 0.35 24.58 -0.23
N GLU A 165 -0.60 25.37 0.29
CA GLU A 165 -1.02 25.27 1.69
C GLU A 165 -1.68 23.91 1.97
N ALA A 166 -2.63 23.48 1.14
CA ALA A 166 -3.27 22.16 1.27
C ALA A 166 -2.26 21.01 1.08
N LYS A 167 -1.26 21.19 0.20
CA LYS A 167 -0.22 20.20 -0.07
C LYS A 167 0.64 19.88 1.14
N ARG A 168 0.80 20.82 2.08
CA ARG A 168 1.50 20.57 3.37
C ARG A 168 0.79 19.55 4.25
N LEU A 169 -0.49 19.28 4.01
CA LEU A 169 -1.28 18.26 4.73
C LEU A 169 -1.12 16.86 4.12
N VAL A 170 -0.54 16.76 2.92
CA VAL A 170 -0.38 15.48 2.20
C VAL A 170 0.68 14.63 2.91
N PRO A 171 0.34 13.39 3.33
CA PRO A 171 1.28 12.52 4.02
C PRO A 171 2.30 11.96 3.04
N ASN A 172 3.51 11.73 3.55
CA ASN A 172 4.51 10.94 2.84
C ASN A 172 4.15 9.46 2.91
N LEU A 173 3.57 8.92 1.83
CA LEU A 173 3.11 7.53 1.81
C LEU A 173 4.22 6.49 1.83
N LYS A 174 5.47 6.87 1.51
CA LYS A 174 6.63 5.98 1.61
C LYS A 174 6.89 5.51 3.04
N ASP A 175 6.47 6.28 4.04
CA ASP A 175 6.56 5.89 5.45
C ASP A 175 5.49 4.85 5.85
N THR A 176 4.43 4.69 5.05
CA THR A 176 3.40 3.65 5.25
C THR A 176 3.88 2.26 4.81
N VAL A 177 4.88 2.20 3.92
CA VAL A 177 5.60 0.98 3.53
C VAL A 177 6.40 0.39 4.71
N ASN A 178 6.59 1.14 5.81
CA ASN A 178 7.40 0.69 6.93
C ASN A 178 6.91 -0.58 7.65
N PHE A 179 5.66 -1.02 7.49
CA PHE A 179 5.22 -2.27 8.11
C PHE A 179 5.75 -3.53 7.37
N GLN A 180 5.78 -3.49 6.03
CA GLN A 180 6.41 -4.53 5.22
C GLN A 180 7.93 -4.36 5.19
N SER A 181 8.44 -3.13 5.18
CA SER A 181 9.88 -2.86 5.25
C SER A 181 10.49 -3.26 6.59
N GLU A 182 9.81 -3.07 7.73
CA GLU A 182 10.29 -3.53 9.05
C GLU A 182 10.34 -5.04 9.15
N SER A 183 9.35 -5.74 8.59
CA SER A 183 9.30 -7.20 8.62
C SER A 183 10.40 -7.78 7.73
N LYS A 184 10.62 -7.19 6.54
CA LYS A 184 11.73 -7.56 5.65
C LYS A 184 13.08 -7.20 6.27
N LYS A 185 13.27 -5.97 6.73
CA LYS A 185 14.49 -5.51 7.42
C LYS A 185 14.81 -6.35 8.64
N SER A 186 13.80 -6.74 9.43
CA SER A 186 13.99 -7.66 10.55
C SER A 186 14.32 -9.09 10.12
N GLY A 187 13.87 -9.52 8.93
CA GLY A 187 14.28 -10.77 8.30
C GLY A 187 15.73 -10.69 7.87
N ASP A 188 16.08 -9.68 7.07
CA ASP A 188 17.43 -9.41 6.57
C ASP A 188 18.46 -9.27 7.72
N GLU A 189 18.12 -8.52 8.78
CA GLU A 189 18.95 -8.38 10.00
C GLU A 189 19.16 -9.72 10.71
N PHE A 190 18.16 -10.62 10.68
CA PHE A 190 18.27 -11.94 11.29
C PHE A 190 19.08 -12.91 10.42
N GLU A 191 18.86 -12.89 9.10
CA GLU A 191 19.68 -13.62 8.14
C GLU A 191 21.17 -13.27 8.26
N GLU A 192 21.51 -12.00 8.50
CA GLU A 192 22.89 -11.61 8.73
C GLU A 192 23.48 -12.24 10.01
N LYS A 193 22.70 -12.34 11.09
CA LYS A 193 23.12 -13.05 12.31
C LYS A 193 23.32 -14.55 12.05
N VAL A 194 22.44 -15.16 11.25
CA VAL A 194 22.57 -16.58 10.86
C VAL A 194 23.83 -16.77 10.03
N LEU A 195 24.13 -15.86 9.10
CA LEU A 195 25.36 -15.93 8.31
C LEU A 195 26.60 -15.88 9.22
N ILE A 196 26.64 -14.96 10.18
CA ILE A 196 27.75 -14.85 11.13
C ILE A 196 27.90 -16.15 11.94
N ASP A 197 26.81 -16.69 12.50
CA ASP A 197 26.85 -17.96 13.25
C ASP A 197 27.30 -19.14 12.38
N LEU A 198 26.92 -19.19 11.10
CA LEU A 198 27.42 -20.21 10.16
C LEU A 198 28.92 -20.06 9.90
N ILE A 199 29.42 -18.84 9.71
CA ILE A 199 30.85 -18.58 9.55
C ILE A 199 31.61 -19.00 10.81
N ASP A 200 31.13 -18.62 11.99
CA ASP A 200 31.74 -18.96 13.28
C ASP A 200 31.77 -20.48 13.54
N ARG A 201 30.82 -21.22 12.97
CA ARG A 201 30.79 -22.70 12.96
C ARG A 201 31.70 -23.35 11.91
N GLY A 202 32.42 -22.55 11.12
CA GLY A 202 33.39 -23.02 10.13
C GLY A 202 32.78 -23.40 8.78
N PHE A 203 31.57 -22.94 8.45
CA PHE A 203 31.01 -23.12 7.11
C PHE A 203 31.62 -22.13 6.11
N ASN A 204 32.21 -22.65 5.03
CA ASN A 204 32.72 -21.92 3.89
C ASN A 204 32.95 -22.91 2.71
N PRO A 205 32.32 -22.73 1.53
CA PRO A 205 31.50 -21.59 1.11
C PRO A 205 30.07 -21.59 1.65
N ILE A 206 29.43 -20.41 1.64
CA ILE A 206 28.02 -20.19 1.96
C ILE A 206 27.35 -19.48 0.78
N GLU A 207 26.36 -20.13 0.17
CA GLU A 207 25.51 -19.58 -0.89
C GLU A 207 24.23 -19.02 -0.26
N ARG A 208 23.80 -17.81 -0.65
CA ARG A 208 22.52 -17.21 -0.24
C ARG A 208 21.40 -17.51 -1.24
N ASN A 209 20.15 -17.57 -0.78
CA ASN A 209 18.94 -17.76 -1.60
C ASN A 209 19.06 -18.98 -2.53
N TYR A 210 19.37 -20.13 -1.95
CA TYR A 210 19.62 -21.34 -2.72
C TYR A 210 18.31 -21.99 -3.19
N HIS A 211 18.19 -22.17 -4.50
CA HIS A 211 16.96 -22.65 -5.13
C HIS A 211 17.06 -24.14 -5.51
N PHE A 212 16.15 -24.96 -4.98
CA PHE A 212 15.95 -26.35 -5.38
C PHE A 212 14.96 -26.45 -6.54
N LYS A 213 15.46 -26.41 -7.77
CA LYS A 213 14.62 -26.31 -8.99
C LYS A 213 13.57 -27.40 -9.11
N ASP A 214 13.94 -28.63 -8.78
CA ASP A 214 13.06 -29.80 -8.91
C ASP A 214 11.97 -29.86 -7.82
N ALA A 215 12.23 -29.24 -6.66
CA ALA A 215 11.30 -29.18 -5.55
C ALA A 215 10.45 -27.89 -5.55
N GLY A 216 10.86 -26.87 -6.31
CA GLY A 216 10.19 -25.57 -6.38
C GLY A 216 10.27 -24.77 -5.08
N VAL A 217 11.32 -24.99 -4.28
CA VAL A 217 11.54 -24.30 -2.99
C VAL A 217 12.89 -23.59 -2.96
N GLU A 218 12.96 -22.55 -2.14
CA GLU A 218 14.16 -21.78 -1.86
C GLU A 218 14.45 -21.84 -0.36
N VAL A 219 15.74 -21.90 -0.02
CA VAL A 219 16.25 -21.77 1.35
C VAL A 219 17.20 -20.59 1.44
N ASP A 220 17.28 -19.96 2.60
CA ASP A 220 18.04 -18.72 2.78
C ASP A 220 19.56 -18.94 2.60
N PHE A 221 20.07 -20.11 3.03
CA PHE A 221 21.47 -20.48 2.79
C PHE A 221 21.68 -21.94 2.42
N ARG A 222 22.71 -22.18 1.61
CA ARG A 222 23.37 -23.47 1.48
C ARG A 222 24.81 -23.32 1.96
N ALA A 223 25.10 -23.94 3.09
CA ALA A 223 26.36 -23.85 3.79
C ALA A 223 27.11 -25.18 3.70
N HIS A 224 28.43 -25.12 3.47
CA HIS A 224 29.28 -26.31 3.38
C HIS A 224 30.51 -26.16 4.26
N ASN A 225 30.84 -27.21 5.01
CA ASN A 225 32.14 -27.36 5.66
C ASN A 225 32.74 -28.72 5.27
N THR A 226 33.90 -29.07 5.81
CA THR A 226 34.59 -30.34 5.47
C THR A 226 33.79 -31.60 5.85
N GLU A 227 32.78 -31.49 6.70
CA GLU A 227 32.04 -32.63 7.25
C GLU A 227 30.65 -32.80 6.62
N ARG A 228 29.96 -31.70 6.30
CA ARG A 228 28.57 -31.75 5.83
C ARG A 228 28.12 -30.52 5.04
N PHE A 229 27.04 -30.72 4.29
CA PHE A 229 26.19 -29.65 3.79
C PHE A 229 25.07 -29.37 4.78
N GLU A 230 24.69 -28.11 4.91
CA GLU A 230 23.48 -27.65 5.58
C GLU A 230 22.68 -26.77 4.64
N TYR A 231 21.37 -27.02 4.60
CA TYR A 231 20.40 -26.17 3.92
C TYR A 231 19.60 -25.47 4.98
N VAL A 232 19.71 -24.15 5.01
CA VAL A 232 19.39 -23.34 6.18
C VAL A 232 18.23 -22.41 5.88
N GLU A 233 17.25 -22.42 6.77
CA GLU A 233 16.13 -21.48 6.78
C GLU A 233 16.22 -20.57 8.00
N ALA A 234 16.17 -19.26 7.80
CA ALA A 234 16.18 -18.23 8.80
C ALA A 234 14.77 -17.65 8.99
N LYS A 235 14.17 -17.86 10.17
CA LYS A 235 12.87 -17.30 10.53
C LYS A 235 13.00 -16.33 11.69
N GLY A 236 13.27 -15.08 11.32
CA GLY A 236 13.41 -13.95 12.24
C GLY A 236 12.09 -13.26 12.61
N GLY A 237 12.24 -12.17 13.36
CA GLY A 237 11.18 -11.25 13.76
C GLY A 237 11.53 -10.51 15.03
N LYS A 238 11.19 -9.22 15.10
CA LYS A 238 11.31 -8.38 16.31
C LYS A 238 10.10 -8.56 17.23
N GLU A 239 10.35 -8.52 18.54
CA GLU A 239 9.31 -8.28 19.54
C GLU A 239 8.76 -6.86 19.38
N GLY A 240 7.45 -6.70 19.57
CA GLY A 240 6.76 -5.41 19.51
C GLY A 240 5.28 -5.58 19.87
N ASP A 241 4.54 -4.48 20.01
CA ASP A 241 3.14 -4.51 20.44
C ASP A 241 2.31 -5.49 19.60
N ALA A 242 1.84 -6.55 20.27
CA ALA A 242 1.09 -7.68 19.71
C ALA A 242 1.81 -8.54 18.64
N LYS A 243 3.11 -8.36 18.38
CA LYS A 243 3.90 -9.19 17.46
C LYS A 243 4.64 -10.29 18.21
N ARG A 244 4.58 -11.52 17.69
CA ARG A 244 5.36 -12.68 18.18
C ARG A 244 6.64 -12.84 17.34
N PRO A 245 7.84 -12.99 17.90
CA PRO A 245 9.07 -13.25 17.14
C PRO A 245 9.28 -14.74 16.79
N GLY A 246 10.14 -15.02 15.81
CA GLY A 246 10.69 -16.36 15.55
C GLY A 246 9.69 -17.52 15.56
N ALA A 247 9.95 -18.54 16.37
CA ALA A 247 9.11 -19.73 16.50
C ALA A 247 7.81 -19.48 17.29
N GLN A 248 7.67 -18.35 17.99
CA GLN A 248 6.40 -18.00 18.65
C GLN A 248 5.31 -17.69 17.61
N ARG A 249 5.69 -17.36 16.36
CA ARG A 249 4.78 -17.31 15.22
C ARG A 249 4.59 -18.69 14.60
N THR A 250 3.39 -19.25 14.79
CA THR A 250 3.04 -20.56 14.21
C THR A 250 3.13 -20.59 12.67
N ASP A 251 2.88 -19.46 12.00
CA ASP A 251 3.05 -19.36 10.53
C ASP A 251 4.52 -19.58 10.10
N ASN A 252 5.49 -19.03 10.83
CA ASN A 252 6.91 -19.22 10.54
C ASN A 252 7.31 -20.70 10.66
N VAL A 253 6.81 -21.37 11.71
CA VAL A 253 7.06 -22.80 11.94
C VAL A 253 6.44 -23.65 10.83
N LYS A 254 5.20 -23.37 10.42
CA LYS A 254 4.53 -24.10 9.33
C LYS A 254 5.29 -23.97 8.02
N LYS A 255 5.75 -22.77 7.67
CA LYS A 255 6.52 -22.53 6.44
C LYS A 255 7.84 -23.29 6.43
N ALA A 256 8.59 -23.22 7.53
CA ALA A 256 9.84 -23.97 7.65
C ALA A 256 9.63 -25.49 7.55
N ILE A 257 8.60 -26.03 8.21
CA ILE A 257 8.25 -27.45 8.12
C ILE A 257 7.82 -27.85 6.69
N ALA A 258 7.07 -26.98 6.00
CA ALA A 258 6.64 -27.25 4.63
C ALA A 258 7.84 -27.33 3.66
N ASN A 259 8.79 -26.40 3.77
CA ASN A 259 10.05 -26.44 3.03
C ASN A 259 10.82 -27.72 3.36
N GLY A 260 11.08 -27.99 4.65
CA GLY A 260 11.78 -29.19 5.10
C GLY A 260 11.14 -30.50 4.61
N ALA A 261 9.81 -30.58 4.54
CA ALA A 261 9.12 -31.76 4.04
C ALA A 261 9.40 -32.03 2.55
N LEU A 262 9.58 -30.98 1.74
CA LEU A 262 9.88 -31.07 0.31
C LEU A 262 11.35 -31.42 0.04
N ILE A 263 12.26 -31.06 0.95
CA ILE A 263 13.70 -31.32 0.83
C ILE A 263 14.23 -32.26 1.93
N LYS A 264 13.38 -33.13 2.48
CA LYS A 264 13.70 -33.99 3.64
C LYS A 264 14.88 -34.96 3.47
N THR A 265 15.36 -35.15 2.24
CA THR A 265 16.53 -35.98 1.92
C THR A 265 17.85 -35.25 2.17
N TYR A 266 17.79 -33.95 2.40
CA TYR A 266 18.94 -33.09 2.66
C TYR A 266 18.98 -32.72 4.14
N ASN A 267 20.18 -32.41 4.64
CA ASN A 267 20.37 -31.96 6.01
C ASN A 267 19.81 -30.54 6.18
N TYR A 268 18.56 -30.43 6.66
CA TYR A 268 17.80 -29.18 6.73
C TYR A 268 17.77 -28.61 8.14
N VAL A 269 18.27 -27.39 8.29
CA VAL A 269 18.46 -26.70 9.57
C VAL A 269 17.62 -25.43 9.61
N VAL A 270 16.87 -25.21 10.69
CA VAL A 270 16.03 -24.02 10.83
C VAL A 270 16.51 -23.16 12.00
N TYR A 271 16.74 -21.89 11.74
CA TYR A 271 17.05 -20.87 12.74
C TYR A 271 15.80 -20.06 13.09
N PHE A 272 15.57 -19.81 14.37
CA PHE A 272 14.53 -18.92 14.86
C PHE A 272 15.09 -17.85 15.78
N SER A 273 14.60 -16.61 15.64
CA SER A 273 14.99 -15.50 16.53
C SER A 273 14.43 -15.59 17.95
N ALA A 274 13.50 -16.53 18.21
CA ALA A 274 12.89 -16.74 19.50
C ALA A 274 12.38 -18.17 19.63
N ARG A 275 12.47 -18.71 20.85
CA ARG A 275 11.94 -20.03 21.21
C ARG A 275 10.40 -20.00 21.31
N PRO A 276 9.71 -21.09 20.93
CA PRO A 276 8.28 -21.19 21.17
C PRO A 276 8.00 -21.31 22.67
N GLU A 277 6.81 -20.91 23.10
CA GLU A 277 6.36 -21.21 24.46
C GLU A 277 6.21 -22.73 24.65
N PRO A 278 6.69 -23.31 25.77
CA PRO A 278 6.55 -24.74 26.03
C PRO A 278 5.10 -25.21 25.97
N GLY A 279 4.84 -26.31 25.25
CA GLY A 279 3.50 -26.88 25.09
C GLY A 279 2.60 -26.16 24.08
N SER A 280 3.05 -25.03 23.51
CA SER A 280 2.34 -24.32 22.44
C SER A 280 2.22 -25.15 21.16
N TYR A 281 1.38 -24.69 20.22
CA TYR A 281 1.29 -25.34 18.90
C TYR A 281 2.63 -25.35 18.16
N SER A 282 3.38 -24.25 18.21
CA SER A 282 4.70 -24.16 17.58
C SER A 282 5.69 -25.15 18.18
N ASP A 283 5.73 -25.27 19.51
CA ASP A 283 6.60 -26.23 20.21
C ASP A 283 6.26 -27.67 19.81
N LYS A 284 4.98 -28.03 19.84
CA LYS A 284 4.51 -29.36 19.42
C LYS A 284 4.85 -29.66 17.94
N MET A 285 4.70 -28.68 17.06
CA MET A 285 5.02 -28.82 15.63
C MET A 285 6.52 -29.04 15.41
N ILE A 286 7.37 -28.24 16.06
CA ILE A 286 8.84 -28.36 15.97
C ILE A 286 9.28 -29.74 16.48
N ASN A 287 8.79 -30.15 17.65
CA ASN A 287 9.14 -31.44 18.24
C ASN A 287 8.70 -32.62 17.35
N LEU A 288 7.53 -32.52 16.72
CA LEU A 288 7.06 -33.54 15.78
C LEU A 288 7.92 -33.57 14.50
N ALA A 289 8.26 -32.40 13.94
CA ALA A 289 9.10 -32.30 12.75
C ALA A 289 10.51 -32.88 12.97
N LEU A 290 11.13 -32.58 14.11
CA LEU A 290 12.43 -33.15 14.52
C LEU A 290 12.34 -34.67 14.71
N LYS A 291 11.29 -35.14 15.39
CA LYS A 291 11.05 -36.58 15.63
C LYS A 291 10.94 -37.36 14.31
N HIS A 292 10.30 -36.77 13.31
CA HIS A 292 10.09 -37.40 12.00
C HIS A 292 11.15 -37.05 10.96
N LYS A 293 12.24 -36.36 11.35
CA LYS A 293 13.33 -35.96 10.44
C LYS A 293 12.83 -35.18 9.21
N ILE A 294 11.83 -34.33 9.44
CA ILE A 294 11.40 -33.30 8.47
C ILE A 294 12.33 -32.09 8.58
N ILE A 295 12.79 -31.82 9.80
CA ILE A 295 13.87 -30.87 10.12
C ILE A 295 14.92 -31.68 10.86
N ASP A 296 16.20 -31.51 10.52
CA ASP A 296 17.30 -32.21 11.16
C ASP A 296 17.75 -31.53 12.45
N GLU A 297 17.75 -30.20 12.45
CA GLU A 297 18.20 -29.39 13.56
C GLU A 297 17.43 -28.06 13.65
N VAL A 298 17.16 -27.59 14.86
CA VAL A 298 16.63 -26.25 15.11
C VAL A 298 17.59 -25.48 16.01
N ARG A 299 17.95 -24.26 15.58
CA ARG A 299 18.85 -23.36 16.29
C ARG A 299 18.11 -22.08 16.67
N TYR A 300 18.49 -21.51 17.81
CA TYR A 300 17.91 -20.27 18.34
C TYR A 300 19.04 -19.30 18.64
N ILE A 301 19.03 -18.14 17.98
CA ILE A 301 20.04 -17.08 18.10
C ILE A 301 19.39 -15.69 18.10
#